data_AF-A0AAW1HHE8-F1
#
_entry.id   AF-A0AAW1HHE8-F1
#
_cell.length_a   1.000
_cell.length_b   1.000
_cell.length_c   1.000
_cell.angle_alpha   90.00
_cell.angle_beta   90.00
_cell.angle_gamma   90.00
#
_symmetry.space_group_name_H-M   'P 1'
#
loop_
_entity.id
_entity.type
_entity.pdbx_description
1 polymer ?
#
loop_
_entity_poly.entity_id
_entity_poly.type
_entity_poly.pdbx_seq_one_letter_code
_entity_poly.pdbx_strand_id
1 'polypeptide(L)'
;MEEEEGGFDDGSVLGRTESGNESPTYMTIHTESEFEIRFYRDSAWISAYVDHPSFHQATKFGFHSFPGLYRLFQYIQDANLNFSRIPMTKLVLMSIVPGSGPLNSLAYSVRFYLPLKFQDDPPVPLPEIHLKPVRWAGHYVAVSKFSGFARDRNVVKEAEKLAASLHQPLTWHVTSHISHLTSKSDGFRVEGHVKRN
;
A
#
# COMPACT_ATOMS: atom_id res chain seq x y z
N MET A 1 -46.88 12.43 23.35
CA MET A 1 -47.17 11.20 24.12
C MET A 1 -47.23 10.11 23.08
N GLU A 2 -46.24 9.23 22.94
CA GLU A 2 -45.35 8.64 23.95
C GLU A 2 -43.89 8.62 23.47
N GLU A 3 -42.98 8.69 24.45
CA GLU A 3 -41.53 8.49 24.35
C GLU A 3 -41.16 7.01 24.55
N GLU A 4 -39.85 6.73 24.42
CA GLU A 4 -39.06 5.59 24.93
C GLU A 4 -38.86 4.37 23.99
N GLU A 5 -37.67 3.77 23.79
CA GLU A 5 -36.26 3.94 24.22
C GLU A 5 -35.36 3.43 23.05
N GLY A 6 -34.16 3.94 22.77
CA GLY A 6 -32.92 3.62 23.50
C GLY A 6 -32.28 2.31 23.05
N GLY A 7 -31.42 2.34 22.03
CA GLY A 7 -30.61 1.21 21.58
C GLY A 7 -29.23 1.66 21.07
N PHE A 8 -28.23 1.54 21.94
CA PHE A 8 -26.81 1.82 21.69
C PHE A 8 -26.24 0.74 20.77
N ASP A 9 -25.96 1.08 19.51
CA ASP A 9 -25.30 0.18 18.56
C ASP A 9 -23.78 0.42 18.59
N ASP A 10 -23.06 -0.57 19.13
CA ASP A 10 -21.62 -0.60 19.29
C ASP A 10 -20.94 -0.65 17.91
N GLY A 11 -20.35 0.49 17.55
CA GLY A 11 -19.65 0.72 16.29
C GLY A 11 -18.52 -0.28 16.06
N SER A 12 -18.84 -1.39 15.41
CA SER A 12 -17.90 -2.22 14.68
C SER A 12 -18.50 -2.60 13.31
N VAL A 13 -18.62 -1.59 12.45
CA VAL A 13 -18.83 -1.84 11.02
C VAL A 13 -17.56 -2.49 10.47
N LEU A 14 -17.50 -3.82 10.55
CA LEU A 14 -16.60 -4.63 9.75
C LEU A 14 -16.86 -4.28 8.29
N GLY A 15 -16.01 -3.42 7.73
CA GLY A 15 -16.10 -2.94 6.36
C GLY A 15 -15.95 -4.08 5.36
N ARG A 16 -17.03 -4.83 5.14
CA ARG A 16 -17.15 -5.77 4.02
C ARG A 16 -17.45 -4.93 2.78
N THR A 17 -16.41 -4.49 2.09
CA THR A 17 -16.57 -3.75 0.84
C THR A 17 -17.11 -4.68 -0.24
N GLU A 18 -18.29 -4.36 -0.77
CA GLU A 18 -18.97 -5.10 -1.84
C GLU A 18 -18.13 -5.10 -3.14
N SER A 19 -17.31 -6.15 -3.30
CA SER A 19 -16.68 -6.69 -4.54
C SER A 19 -15.45 -7.52 -4.17
N GLY A 20 -15.70 -8.70 -3.59
CA GLY A 20 -14.98 -9.96 -3.81
C GLY A 20 -13.47 -10.13 -3.58
N ASN A 21 -12.67 -9.10 -3.32
CA ASN A 21 -11.21 -9.24 -3.16
C ASN A 21 -10.74 -8.66 -1.82
N GLU A 22 -9.87 -9.39 -1.12
CA GLU A 22 -9.33 -9.00 0.18
C GLU A 22 -8.39 -7.78 0.09
N SER A 23 -8.24 -7.05 1.20
CA SER A 23 -7.34 -5.91 1.35
C SER A 23 -6.75 -5.86 2.77
N PRO A 24 -5.60 -5.20 2.99
CA PRO A 24 -5.09 -5.00 4.34
C PRO A 24 -6.12 -4.29 5.22
N THR A 25 -6.32 -4.79 6.43
CA THR A 25 -7.21 -4.17 7.40
C THR A 25 -6.48 -3.05 8.14
N TYR A 26 -7.18 -1.96 8.39
CA TYR A 26 -6.65 -0.83 9.14
C TYR A 26 -7.71 -0.23 10.06
N MET A 27 -7.25 0.49 11.08
CA MET A 27 -8.07 1.34 11.92
C MET A 27 -7.70 2.80 11.64
N THR A 28 -8.69 3.66 11.41
CA THR A 28 -8.46 5.10 11.30
C THR A 28 -8.27 5.66 12.71
N ILE A 29 -7.12 6.29 12.94
CA ILE A 29 -6.67 6.82 14.22
C ILE A 29 -6.95 8.32 14.30
N HIS A 30 -6.82 9.02 13.17
CA HIS A 30 -7.02 10.45 13.07
C HIS A 30 -7.46 10.81 11.65
N THR A 31 -8.29 11.84 11.52
CA THR A 31 -8.75 12.34 10.23
C THR A 31 -8.64 13.85 10.21
N GLU A 32 -8.02 14.38 9.16
CA GLU A 32 -7.97 15.79 8.81
C GLU A 32 -8.64 16.01 7.46
N SER A 33 -8.78 17.28 7.04
CA SER A 33 -9.32 17.61 5.72
C SER A 33 -8.48 17.06 4.56
N GLU A 34 -7.15 17.00 4.73
CA GLU A 34 -6.21 16.66 3.65
C GLU A 34 -5.63 15.24 3.74
N PHE A 35 -5.74 14.58 4.90
CA PHE A 35 -5.17 13.25 5.14
C PHE A 35 -5.85 12.53 6.30
N GLU A 36 -5.61 11.23 6.41
CA GLU A 36 -5.98 10.43 7.58
C GLU A 36 -4.77 9.64 8.08
N ILE A 37 -4.69 9.40 9.39
CA ILE A 37 -3.71 8.49 9.98
C ILE A 37 -4.39 7.15 10.18
N ARG A 38 -3.82 6.11 9.60
CA ARG A 38 -4.28 4.73 9.71
C ARG A 38 -3.26 3.90 10.46
N PHE A 39 -3.73 2.99 11.29
CA PHE A 39 -2.91 1.91 11.85
C PHE A 39 -3.19 0.63 11.09
N TYR A 40 -2.18 0.09 10.42
CA TYR A 40 -2.23 -1.23 9.81
C TYR A 40 -1.69 -2.26 10.80
N ARG A 41 -2.35 -3.42 10.88
CA ARG A 41 -1.87 -4.56 11.67
C ARG A 41 -0.71 -5.26 10.96
N ASP A 42 -0.09 -6.20 11.67
CA ASP A 42 0.90 -7.11 11.13
C ASP A 42 0.38 -7.77 9.84
N SER A 43 1.20 -7.78 8.81
CA SER A 43 0.82 -8.31 7.51
C SER A 43 2.01 -8.85 6.71
N ALA A 44 1.77 -9.93 5.98
CA ALA A 44 2.67 -10.55 5.04
C ALA A 44 2.38 -10.08 3.61
N TRP A 45 3.47 -9.83 2.91
CA TRP A 45 3.50 -9.28 1.57
C TRP A 45 4.53 -10.04 0.74
N ILE A 46 4.36 -10.00 -0.58
CA ILE A 46 5.39 -10.42 -1.52
C ILE A 46 5.86 -9.20 -2.30
N SER A 47 7.17 -8.99 -2.40
CA SER A 47 7.78 -7.78 -2.96
C SER A 47 8.64 -8.07 -4.17
N ALA A 48 8.49 -7.24 -5.21
CA ALA A 48 9.36 -7.16 -6.36
C ALA A 48 10.16 -5.86 -6.32
N TYR A 49 11.49 -5.95 -6.39
CA TYR A 49 12.36 -4.79 -6.59
C TYR A 49 12.52 -4.50 -8.08
N VAL A 50 12.36 -3.24 -8.48
CA VAL A 50 12.48 -2.79 -9.87
C VAL A 50 13.42 -1.60 -9.91
N ASP A 51 14.53 -1.75 -10.61
CA ASP A 51 15.38 -0.64 -11.01
C ASP A 51 14.79 -0.02 -12.28
N HIS A 52 14.16 1.14 -12.16
CA HIS A 52 13.48 1.79 -13.29
C HIS A 52 13.51 3.30 -13.13
N PRO A 53 13.86 4.08 -14.17
CA PRO A 53 14.07 5.53 -14.00
C PRO A 53 12.79 6.35 -13.80
N SER A 54 11.60 5.83 -14.15
CA SER A 54 10.33 6.58 -14.12
C SER A 54 9.16 5.76 -13.56
N PHE A 55 8.40 6.35 -12.64
CA PHE A 55 7.12 5.87 -12.09
C PHE A 55 6.03 5.85 -13.16
N HIS A 56 5.95 6.88 -13.99
CA HIS A 56 4.97 6.96 -15.06
C HIS A 56 5.21 5.88 -16.11
N GLN A 57 6.46 5.65 -16.53
CA GLN A 57 6.75 4.54 -17.43
C GLN A 57 6.50 3.18 -16.76
N ALA A 58 6.84 3.05 -15.48
CA ALA A 58 6.53 1.86 -14.68
C ALA A 58 5.01 1.57 -14.59
N THR A 59 4.15 2.58 -14.67
CA THR A 59 2.69 2.40 -14.51
C THR A 59 1.91 2.45 -15.83
N LYS A 60 2.42 3.17 -16.86
CA LYS A 60 1.70 3.46 -18.11
C LYS A 60 1.50 2.23 -18.99
N PHE A 61 2.45 1.30 -19.01
CA PHE A 61 2.45 0.20 -19.99
C PHE A 61 1.82 -1.11 -19.47
N GLY A 62 1.11 -1.08 -18.34
CA GLY A 62 0.34 -2.23 -17.83
C GLY A 62 1.20 -3.33 -17.18
N PHE A 63 0.54 -4.43 -16.75
CA PHE A 63 1.17 -5.51 -15.98
C PHE A 63 2.38 -6.15 -16.66
N HIS A 64 2.33 -6.36 -17.98
CA HIS A 64 3.39 -7.03 -18.75
C HIS A 64 4.64 -6.17 -18.94
N SER A 65 4.45 -4.86 -19.04
CA SER A 65 5.55 -3.94 -19.32
C SER A 65 6.20 -3.40 -18.04
N PHE A 66 5.66 -3.77 -16.88
CA PHE A 66 6.25 -3.44 -15.59
C PHE A 66 6.79 -4.71 -14.92
N PRO A 67 8.12 -4.95 -14.97
CA PRO A 67 8.71 -6.21 -14.54
C PRO A 67 8.36 -6.61 -13.11
N GLY A 68 8.12 -5.65 -12.21
CA GLY A 68 7.70 -5.93 -10.84
C GLY A 68 6.31 -6.56 -10.77
N LEU A 69 5.32 -5.94 -11.41
CA LEU A 69 3.94 -6.45 -11.45
C LEU A 69 3.85 -7.77 -12.22
N TYR A 70 4.59 -7.92 -13.31
CA TYR A 70 4.60 -9.17 -14.07
C TYR A 70 5.11 -10.35 -13.24
N ARG A 71 6.16 -10.15 -12.43
CA ARG A 71 6.69 -11.20 -11.53
C ARG A 71 5.72 -11.52 -10.41
N LEU A 72 5.07 -10.51 -9.83
CA LEU A 72 3.99 -10.71 -8.86
C LEU A 72 2.82 -11.50 -9.46
N PHE A 73 2.45 -11.21 -10.71
CA PHE A 73 1.39 -11.94 -11.41
C PHE A 73 1.75 -13.41 -11.64
N GLN A 74 2.98 -13.70 -12.07
CA GLN A 74 3.45 -15.09 -12.20
C GLN A 74 3.34 -15.84 -10.86
N TYR A 75 3.80 -15.21 -9.78
CA TYR A 75 3.74 -15.79 -8.44
C TYR A 75 2.33 -16.17 -7.98
N ILE A 76 1.35 -15.28 -8.18
CA ILE A 76 -0.04 -15.56 -7.78
C ILE A 76 -0.72 -16.60 -8.69
N GLN A 77 -0.22 -16.78 -9.92
CA GLN A 77 -0.81 -17.72 -10.88
C GLN A 77 -0.35 -19.16 -10.69
N ASP A 78 0.85 -19.39 -10.15
CA ASP A 78 1.43 -20.69 -9.75
C ASP A 78 2.97 -20.71 -9.70
N ALA A 79 3.67 -19.61 -10.03
CA ALA A 79 5.14 -19.55 -9.98
C ALA A 79 5.69 -19.44 -8.55
N ASN A 80 5.38 -20.45 -7.74
CA ASN A 80 5.85 -20.67 -6.38
C ASN A 80 6.08 -22.18 -6.18
N LEU A 81 6.87 -22.58 -5.18
CA LEU A 81 7.31 -23.98 -5.01
C LEU A 81 6.15 -24.99 -4.84
N ASN A 82 4.98 -24.51 -4.43
CA ASN A 82 3.80 -25.34 -4.19
C ASN A 82 2.74 -25.24 -5.30
N PHE A 83 3.05 -24.61 -6.44
CA PHE A 83 2.13 -24.38 -7.57
C PHE A 83 0.77 -23.80 -7.15
N SER A 84 0.77 -23.04 -6.06
CA SER A 84 -0.45 -22.56 -5.42
C SER A 84 -0.98 -21.34 -6.15
N ARG A 85 -2.28 -21.33 -6.43
CA ARG A 85 -2.99 -20.14 -6.92
C ARG A 85 -3.40 -19.26 -5.76
N ILE A 86 -2.99 -17.99 -5.83
CA ILE A 86 -3.26 -16.99 -4.80
C ILE A 86 -4.31 -16.02 -5.35
N PRO A 87 -5.47 -15.88 -4.68
CA PRO A 87 -6.49 -14.92 -5.10
C PRO A 87 -5.94 -13.49 -5.15
N MET A 88 -6.38 -12.72 -6.15
CA MET A 88 -6.02 -11.31 -6.29
C MET A 88 -6.57 -10.50 -5.11
N THR A 89 -5.76 -9.59 -4.57
CA THR A 89 -6.17 -8.63 -3.54
C THR A 89 -6.36 -7.24 -4.16
N LYS A 90 -7.12 -6.37 -3.51
CA LYS A 90 -7.45 -5.03 -4.05
C LYS A 90 -6.24 -4.11 -4.13
N LEU A 91 -5.17 -4.39 -3.38
CA LEU A 91 -4.10 -3.42 -3.16
C LEU A 91 -2.73 -3.96 -3.60
N VAL A 92 -2.13 -3.22 -4.52
CA VAL A 92 -0.70 -3.29 -4.82
C VAL A 92 -0.06 -2.03 -4.28
N LEU A 93 0.96 -2.17 -3.44
CA LEU A 93 1.74 -1.05 -2.97
C LEU A 93 2.91 -0.80 -3.89
N MET A 94 3.25 0.46 -4.10
CA MET A 94 4.52 0.84 -4.70
C MET A 94 5.26 1.74 -3.72
N SER A 95 6.57 1.70 -3.70
CA SER A 95 7.36 2.55 -2.80
C SER A 95 8.64 2.91 -3.49
N ILE A 96 9.03 4.18 -3.38
CA ILE A 96 10.36 4.60 -3.81
C ILE A 96 11.36 4.08 -2.80
N VAL A 97 12.48 3.57 -3.29
CA VAL A 97 13.64 3.27 -2.46
C VAL A 97 14.59 4.47 -2.59
N PRO A 98 14.72 5.30 -1.55
CA PRO A 98 15.60 6.47 -1.59
C PRO A 98 17.06 6.06 -1.86
N GLY A 99 17.78 6.83 -2.69
CA GLY A 99 19.23 6.69 -2.88
C GLY A 99 19.72 5.43 -3.62
N SER A 100 18.85 4.73 -4.36
CA SER A 100 19.13 3.37 -4.86
C SER A 100 19.66 3.28 -6.30
N GLY A 101 20.37 4.29 -6.80
CA GLY A 101 21.09 4.15 -8.07
C GLY A 101 22.16 5.21 -8.33
N PRO A 102 23.10 4.94 -9.27
CA PRO A 102 24.07 5.94 -9.69
C PRO A 102 23.34 7.16 -10.25
N LEU A 103 23.80 8.37 -9.91
CA LEU A 103 23.28 9.65 -10.44
C LEU A 103 21.81 9.98 -10.08
N ASN A 104 21.37 9.71 -8.84
CA ASN A 104 20.01 10.04 -8.37
C ASN A 104 18.87 9.30 -9.10
N SER A 105 19.14 8.11 -9.64
CA SER A 105 18.09 7.26 -10.20
C SER A 105 17.15 6.75 -9.10
N LEU A 106 15.85 6.73 -9.41
CA LEU A 106 14.82 6.21 -8.51
C LEU A 106 14.75 4.69 -8.68
N ALA A 107 14.70 3.94 -7.58
CA ALA A 107 14.30 2.54 -7.61
C ALA A 107 12.93 2.38 -6.96
N TYR A 108 12.20 1.34 -7.36
CA TYR A 108 10.86 1.08 -6.88
C TYR A 108 10.77 -0.33 -6.29
N SER A 109 10.03 -0.44 -5.20
CA SER A 109 9.57 -1.71 -4.67
C SER A 109 8.07 -1.79 -4.84
N VAL A 110 7.59 -2.91 -5.37
CA VAL A 110 6.17 -3.14 -5.61
C VAL A 110 5.78 -4.33 -4.77
N ARG A 111 4.68 -4.23 -4.02
CA ARG A 111 4.28 -5.24 -3.05
C ARG A 111 2.84 -5.64 -3.28
N PHE A 112 2.58 -6.93 -3.16
CA PHE A 112 1.25 -7.50 -3.21
C PHE A 112 0.87 -7.99 -1.81
N TYR A 113 -0.31 -7.59 -1.32
CA TYR A 113 -0.84 -8.05 -0.05
C TYR A 113 -1.28 -9.51 -0.21
N LEU A 114 -0.81 -10.39 0.68
CA LEU A 114 -1.25 -11.78 0.66
C LEU A 114 -2.65 -11.92 1.27
N PRO A 115 -3.56 -12.70 0.68
CA PRO A 115 -4.84 -13.03 1.31
C PRO A 115 -4.64 -13.69 2.68
N LEU A 116 -5.64 -13.61 3.55
CA LEU A 116 -5.64 -14.10 4.94
C LEU A 116 -5.15 -15.55 5.03
N LYS A 117 -5.57 -16.41 4.09
CA LYS A 117 -5.13 -17.81 3.98
C LYS A 117 -3.60 -17.98 3.93
N PHE A 118 -2.88 -17.01 3.41
CA PHE A 118 -1.43 -17.05 3.17
C PHE A 118 -0.65 -16.08 4.08
N GLN A 119 -1.27 -15.52 5.11
CA GLN A 119 -0.62 -14.58 6.03
C GLN A 119 0.39 -15.28 6.97
N ASP A 120 0.09 -16.49 7.42
CA ASP A 120 0.95 -17.24 8.35
C ASP A 120 2.07 -17.97 7.62
N ASP A 121 1.73 -18.65 6.51
CA ASP A 121 2.67 -19.40 5.68
C ASP A 121 2.56 -19.01 4.19
N PRO A 122 3.25 -17.93 3.77
CA PRO A 122 3.31 -17.53 2.36
C PRO A 122 3.97 -18.59 1.48
N PRO A 123 3.41 -18.92 0.30
CA PRO A 123 4.09 -19.76 -0.68
C PRO A 123 5.48 -19.20 -1.03
N VAL A 124 6.48 -20.06 -1.08
CA VAL A 124 7.84 -19.64 -1.41
C VAL A 124 7.92 -19.34 -2.91
N PRO A 125 8.30 -18.11 -3.33
CA PRO A 125 8.41 -17.78 -4.74
C PRO A 125 9.53 -18.57 -5.41
N LEU A 126 9.38 -18.84 -6.71
CA LEU A 126 10.47 -19.41 -7.49
C LEU A 126 11.68 -18.46 -7.56
N PRO A 127 12.93 -18.96 -7.45
CA PRO A 127 14.11 -18.10 -7.49
C PRO A 127 14.20 -17.23 -8.76
N GLU A 128 13.74 -17.75 -9.90
CA GLU A 128 13.84 -17.15 -11.23
C GLU A 128 12.94 -15.91 -11.41
N ILE A 129 11.97 -15.71 -10.52
CA ILE A 129 11.10 -14.51 -10.53
C ILE A 129 11.56 -13.45 -9.51
N HIS A 130 12.66 -13.69 -8.78
CA HIS A 130 13.35 -12.69 -7.94
C HIS A 130 12.40 -11.88 -7.02
N LEU A 131 11.42 -12.54 -6.41
CA LEU A 131 10.54 -11.95 -5.42
C LEU A 131 11.07 -12.19 -4.01
N LYS A 132 10.74 -11.29 -3.09
CA LYS A 132 11.12 -11.39 -1.67
C LYS A 132 9.88 -11.34 -0.78
N PRO A 133 9.65 -12.34 0.10
CA PRO A 133 8.66 -12.23 1.16
C PRO A 133 9.03 -11.07 2.09
N VAL A 134 8.02 -10.32 2.54
CA VAL A 134 8.18 -9.19 3.46
C VAL A 134 7.10 -9.27 4.51
N ARG A 135 7.47 -9.18 5.79
CA ARG A 135 6.53 -8.96 6.89
C ARG A 135 6.62 -7.50 7.35
N TRP A 136 5.48 -6.86 7.46
CA TRP A 136 5.34 -5.56 8.09
C TRP A 136 4.71 -5.75 9.46
N ALA A 137 5.42 -5.34 10.50
CA ALA A 137 4.86 -5.20 11.83
C ALA A 137 3.83 -4.04 11.83
N GLY A 138 2.92 -4.05 12.80
CA GLY A 138 1.90 -3.03 12.93
C GLY A 138 2.52 -1.62 12.97
N HIS A 139 2.00 -0.74 12.12
CA HIS A 139 2.58 0.60 11.93
C HIS A 139 1.53 1.63 11.54
N TYR A 140 1.84 2.89 11.83
CA TYR A 140 1.01 4.04 11.47
C TYR A 140 1.44 4.60 10.12
N VAL A 141 0.45 4.94 9.32
CA VAL A 141 0.61 5.50 7.98
C VAL A 141 -0.33 6.68 7.82
N ALA A 142 0.21 7.84 7.44
CA ALA A 142 -0.58 8.96 6.95
C ALA A 142 -0.93 8.73 5.48
N VAL A 143 -2.21 8.82 5.13
CA VAL A 143 -2.73 8.59 3.79
C VAL A 143 -3.41 9.85 3.28
N SER A 144 -2.99 10.33 2.11
CA SER A 144 -3.70 11.39 1.38
C SER A 144 -4.17 10.90 0.02
N LYS A 145 -5.37 11.29 -0.37
CA LYS A 145 -5.99 10.95 -1.67
C LYS A 145 -5.89 12.15 -2.59
N PHE A 146 -5.55 11.92 -3.85
CA PHE A 146 -5.52 12.95 -4.87
C PHE A 146 -6.22 12.48 -6.16
N SER A 147 -6.71 13.44 -6.94
CA SER A 147 -7.43 13.17 -8.18
C SER A 147 -6.50 13.11 -9.40
N GLY A 148 -6.99 12.55 -10.50
CA GLY A 148 -6.21 12.36 -11.72
C GLY A 148 -5.24 11.19 -11.66
N PHE A 149 -4.40 11.02 -12.68
CA PHE A 149 -3.47 9.89 -12.78
C PHE A 149 -2.16 10.16 -12.04
N ALA A 150 -1.66 9.19 -11.29
CA ALA A 150 -0.31 9.24 -10.73
C ALA A 150 0.75 9.22 -11.85
N ARG A 151 1.67 10.18 -11.80
CA ARG A 151 2.80 10.41 -12.71
C ARG A 151 4.00 10.88 -11.87
N ASP A 152 5.21 10.77 -12.42
CA ASP A 152 6.45 11.17 -11.74
C ASP A 152 6.33 12.54 -11.04
N ARG A 153 5.85 13.54 -11.78
CA ARG A 153 5.81 14.94 -11.33
C ARG A 153 4.73 15.28 -10.30
N ASN A 154 3.59 14.58 -10.28
CA ASN A 154 2.51 14.91 -9.34
C ASN A 154 2.61 14.08 -8.07
N VAL A 155 3.04 12.83 -8.17
CA VAL A 155 3.23 11.96 -7.00
C VAL A 155 4.22 12.54 -6.00
N VAL A 156 5.32 13.16 -6.48
CA VAL A 156 6.28 13.87 -5.61
C VAL A 156 5.62 15.09 -4.95
N LYS A 157 4.88 15.90 -5.71
CA LYS A 157 4.21 17.10 -5.17
C LYS A 157 3.16 16.77 -4.10
N GLU A 158 2.35 15.75 -4.34
CA GLU A 158 1.34 15.30 -3.36
C GLU A 158 2.01 14.76 -2.09
N ALA A 159 3.20 14.15 -2.22
CA ALA A 159 3.98 13.69 -1.07
C ALA A 159 4.62 14.83 -0.28
N GLU A 160 5.16 15.85 -0.96
CA GLU A 160 5.65 17.07 -0.31
C GLU A 160 4.52 17.80 0.40
N LYS A 161 3.34 17.89 -0.21
CA LYS A 161 2.13 18.47 0.39
C LYS A 161 1.73 17.71 1.65
N LEU A 162 1.67 16.37 1.59
CA LEU A 162 1.37 15.54 2.76
C LEU A 162 2.41 15.73 3.87
N ALA A 163 3.70 15.74 3.52
CA ALA A 163 4.77 15.98 4.48
C ALA A 163 4.64 17.35 5.15
N ALA A 164 4.33 18.40 4.40
CA ALA A 164 4.12 19.75 4.95
C ALA A 164 2.93 19.80 5.92
N SER A 165 1.81 19.16 5.58
CA SER A 165 0.63 19.09 6.45
C SER A 165 0.90 18.36 7.77
N LEU A 166 1.81 17.39 7.77
CA LEU A 166 2.19 16.65 8.99
C LEU A 166 3.19 17.39 9.89
N HIS A 167 3.91 18.41 9.39
CA HIS A 167 4.84 19.23 10.18
C HIS A 167 4.16 20.37 10.95
N GLN A 168 2.87 20.61 10.72
CA GLN A 168 2.06 21.49 11.57
C GLN A 168 2.00 20.89 13.00
N PRO A 169 1.76 21.68 14.07
CA PRO A 169 1.82 21.22 15.45
C PRO A 169 0.70 20.23 15.77
N LEU A 170 0.89 19.01 15.29
CA LEU A 170 0.16 17.81 15.60
C LEU A 170 1.02 17.01 16.58
N THR A 171 0.40 16.23 17.45
CA THR A 171 1.07 15.42 18.48
C THR A 171 1.86 14.22 17.92
N TRP A 172 2.22 14.22 16.63
CA TRP A 172 2.82 13.11 15.89
C TRP A 172 4.12 13.54 15.20
N HIS A 173 5.23 12.81 15.40
CA HIS A 173 6.46 13.03 14.63
C HIS A 173 6.54 12.07 13.44
N VAL A 174 6.73 12.61 12.24
CA VAL A 174 6.93 11.83 11.01
C VAL A 174 8.40 11.53 10.83
N THR A 175 8.77 10.25 10.71
CA THR A 175 10.04 9.86 10.09
C THR A 175 9.73 9.49 8.65
N SER A 176 9.97 10.39 7.70
CA SER A 176 9.50 10.27 6.32
C SER A 176 10.29 9.21 5.54
N HIS A 177 9.79 7.98 5.53
CA HIS A 177 9.92 7.11 4.35
C HIS A 177 8.63 7.26 3.54
N ILE A 178 8.70 8.02 2.45
CA ILE A 178 7.56 8.24 1.55
C ILE A 178 7.40 6.99 0.66
N SER A 179 6.25 6.32 0.77
CA SER A 179 5.87 5.19 -0.08
C SER A 179 4.65 5.57 -0.91
N HIS A 180 4.74 5.51 -2.24
CA HIS A 180 3.66 5.96 -3.13
C HIS A 180 2.73 4.83 -3.55
N LEU A 181 1.49 4.86 -3.11
CA LEU A 181 0.52 3.82 -3.46
C LEU A 181 -0.34 4.18 -4.67
N THR A 182 -0.60 3.19 -5.52
CA THR A 182 -1.65 3.32 -6.53
C THR A 182 -2.65 2.20 -6.35
N SER A 183 -3.87 2.51 -5.90
CA SER A 183 -5.00 1.60 -6.07
C SER A 183 -5.77 2.03 -7.31
N LYS A 184 -5.88 1.11 -8.27
CA LYS A 184 -6.68 1.34 -9.48
C LYS A 184 -8.19 1.27 -9.19
N SER A 185 -8.59 0.71 -8.04
CA SER A 185 -10.01 0.56 -7.68
C SER A 185 -10.59 1.76 -6.92
N ASP A 186 -9.76 2.50 -6.15
CA ASP A 186 -10.25 3.53 -5.20
C ASP A 186 -9.52 4.89 -5.31
N GLY A 187 -8.86 5.15 -6.43
CA GLY A 187 -8.05 6.36 -6.64
C GLY A 187 -6.61 6.26 -6.09
N PHE A 188 -5.78 7.22 -6.47
CA PHE A 188 -4.36 7.24 -6.11
C PHE A 188 -4.15 7.79 -4.70
N ARG A 189 -3.16 7.24 -3.98
CA ARG A 189 -2.91 7.55 -2.58
C ARG A 189 -1.43 7.77 -2.32
N VAL A 190 -1.06 8.82 -1.59
CA VAL A 190 0.29 8.95 -1.07
C VAL A 190 0.30 8.51 0.39
N GLU A 191 1.27 7.68 0.74
CA GLU A 191 1.43 7.17 2.10
C GLU A 191 2.78 7.54 2.70
N GLY A 192 2.78 7.94 3.98
CA GLY A 192 3.99 8.23 4.74
C GLY A 192 3.95 7.56 6.11
N HIS A 193 5.06 6.92 6.50
CA HIS A 193 5.16 6.31 7.83
C HIS A 193 5.21 7.37 8.94
N VAL A 194 4.42 7.17 10.00
CA VAL A 194 4.35 8.08 11.15
C VAL A 194 4.76 7.33 12.42
N LYS A 195 5.42 8.02 13.36
CA LYS A 195 5.69 7.50 14.71
C LYS A 195 4.85 8.28 15.72
N ARG A 196 4.21 7.53 16.63
CA ARG A 196 3.53 8.08 17.79
C ARG A 196 4.57 8.32 18.89
N ASN A 197 4.52 9.48 19.53
CA ASN A 197 5.29 9.76 20.76
C ASN A 197 4.74 8.98 21.95
#